data_AF-Q8YTV7-F1
#
_entry.id   AF-Q8YTV7-F1
#
_cell.length_a   1.000
_cell.length_b   1.000
_cell.length_c   1.000
_cell.angle_alpha   90.00
_cell.angle_beta   90.00
_cell.angle_gamma   90.00
#
_symmetry.space_group_name_H-M   'P 1'
#
loop_
_entity.id
_entity.type
_entity.pdbx_description
1 polymer ?
#
loop_
_entity_poly.entity_id
_entity_poly.type
_entity_poly.pdbx_seq_one_letter_code
_entity_poly.pdbx_strand_id
1 'polypeptide(L)'
;MQVIYLDELRDLTNQSIGLGTLTLVVEPPEQASVKARNLIERSKQVPDEQVRRKLVELIETIIVYKFPHKNQAEIQAMLGLGDLKQTKVYQEGLEDGERKGRVEGKLEGKLEGKLEGKLEAVPRLLKLGLTLEQVAEALELDVAEVRKAARP
;
A
#
# COMPACT_ATOMS: atom_id res chain seq x y z
N MET A 1 -37.65 -19.97 -0.27
CA MET A 1 -36.52 -19.07 -0.01
C MET A 1 -36.79 -17.79 -0.76
N GLN A 2 -36.82 -16.64 -0.09
CA GLN A 2 -37.13 -15.34 -0.70
C GLN A 2 -35.82 -14.64 -1.06
N VAL A 3 -35.66 -14.28 -2.34
CA VAL A 3 -34.54 -13.44 -2.81
C VAL A 3 -34.94 -11.99 -2.60
N ILE A 4 -34.04 -11.17 -2.06
CA ILE A 4 -34.25 -9.75 -1.85
C ILE A 4 -33.11 -9.03 -2.57
N TYR A 5 -33.45 -8.14 -3.52
CA TYR A 5 -32.47 -7.41 -4.29
C TYR A 5 -32.04 -6.13 -3.57
N LEU A 6 -30.77 -5.78 -3.72
CA LEU A 6 -30.18 -4.67 -2.97
C LEU A 6 -30.71 -3.29 -3.41
N ASP A 7 -31.12 -3.17 -4.67
CA ASP A 7 -31.74 -1.99 -5.26
C ASP A 7 -33.23 -1.83 -4.88
N GLU A 8 -33.87 -2.89 -4.40
CA GLU A 8 -35.25 -2.87 -3.86
C GLU A 8 -35.31 -2.40 -2.39
N LEU A 9 -34.17 -2.37 -1.69
CA LEU A 9 -34.11 -2.01 -0.26
C LEU A 9 -34.19 -0.51 0.03
N ARG A 10 -34.34 0.35 -0.98
CA ARG A 10 -34.22 1.82 -0.88
C ARG A 10 -35.03 2.41 0.28
N ASP A 11 -36.24 1.93 0.51
CA ASP A 11 -37.13 2.44 1.57
C ASP A 11 -36.69 2.03 2.99
N LEU A 12 -36.01 0.90 3.15
CA LEU A 12 -35.52 0.38 4.44
C LEU A 12 -34.13 0.94 4.82
N THR A 13 -33.38 1.45 3.84
CA THR A 13 -32.02 1.98 4.07
C THR A 13 -31.96 3.20 4.98
N ASN A 14 -33.04 3.98 5.04
CA ASN A 14 -33.10 5.14 5.93
C ASN A 14 -33.12 4.73 7.41
N GLN A 15 -33.66 3.55 7.73
CA GLN A 15 -33.81 3.10 9.11
C GLN A 15 -32.61 2.28 9.62
N SER A 16 -31.93 1.53 8.74
CA SER A 16 -30.81 0.66 9.13
C SER A 16 -29.46 1.12 8.57
N ILE A 17 -28.48 1.36 9.45
CA ILE A 17 -27.11 1.69 9.05
C ILE A 17 -26.50 0.54 8.24
N GLY A 18 -26.71 -0.71 8.65
CA GLY A 18 -26.14 -1.88 7.96
C GLY A 18 -26.67 -2.03 6.53
N LEU A 19 -27.98 -1.87 6.32
CA LEU A 19 -28.56 -1.91 4.97
C LEU A 19 -28.09 -0.71 4.13
N GLY A 20 -28.03 0.48 4.74
CA GLY A 20 -27.47 1.66 4.11
C GLY A 20 -26.03 1.44 3.63
N THR A 21 -25.18 0.81 4.45
CA THR A 21 -23.81 0.45 4.09
C THR A 21 -23.76 -0.50 2.89
N LEU A 22 -24.59 -1.54 2.85
CA LEU A 22 -24.60 -2.46 1.71
C LEU A 22 -24.99 -1.74 0.41
N THR A 23 -25.95 -0.82 0.46
CA THR A 23 -26.34 -0.08 -0.77
C THR A 23 -25.22 0.77 -1.37
N LEU A 24 -24.16 1.09 -0.62
CA LEU A 24 -22.98 1.74 -1.19
C LEU A 24 -22.38 0.92 -2.34
N VAL A 25 -22.52 -0.41 -2.35
CA VAL A 25 -21.98 -1.27 -3.42
C VAL A 25 -22.56 -0.86 -4.78
N VAL A 26 -23.88 -0.65 -4.84
CA VAL A 26 -24.62 -0.34 -6.09
C VAL A 26 -24.80 1.17 -6.34
N GLU A 27 -24.48 2.01 -5.35
CA GLU A 27 -24.60 3.47 -5.46
C GLU A 27 -23.61 4.04 -6.49
N PRO A 28 -24.00 5.02 -7.34
CA PRO A 28 -23.07 5.71 -8.23
C PRO A 28 -21.94 6.41 -7.45
N PRO A 29 -20.70 6.48 -8.00
CA PRO A 29 -19.56 7.08 -7.31
C PRO A 29 -19.82 8.50 -6.78
N GLU A 30 -20.55 9.32 -7.52
CA GLU A 30 -20.86 10.72 -7.16
C GLU A 30 -21.67 10.79 -5.86
N GLN A 31 -22.56 9.82 -5.65
CA GLN A 31 -23.46 9.76 -4.48
C GLN A 31 -22.87 8.94 -3.34
N ALA A 32 -22.04 7.93 -3.65
CA ALA A 32 -21.45 7.02 -2.67
C ALA A 32 -20.63 7.77 -1.60
N SER A 33 -19.88 8.81 -2.00
CA SER A 33 -19.07 9.60 -1.07
C SER A 33 -19.90 10.33 -0.01
N VAL A 34 -21.01 10.95 -0.43
CA VAL A 34 -21.93 11.68 0.46
C VAL A 34 -22.66 10.70 1.38
N LYS A 35 -23.13 9.59 0.82
CA LYS A 35 -23.84 8.55 1.57
C LYS A 35 -22.94 7.85 2.59
N ALA A 36 -21.69 7.56 2.23
CA ALA A 36 -20.71 7.01 3.15
C ALA A 36 -20.43 7.95 4.33
N ARG A 37 -20.27 9.25 4.07
CA ARG A 37 -20.15 10.27 5.13
C ARG A 37 -21.31 10.23 6.10
N ASN A 38 -22.53 10.21 5.59
CA ASN A 38 -23.73 10.16 6.43
C ASN A 38 -23.80 8.88 7.26
N LEU A 39 -23.42 7.73 6.69
CA LEU A 39 -23.40 6.45 7.41
C LEU A 39 -22.33 6.42 8.51
N ILE A 40 -21.16 7.01 8.26
CA ILE A 40 -20.11 7.19 9.26
C ILE A 40 -20.60 8.05 10.42
N GLU A 41 -21.22 9.20 10.15
CA GLU A 41 -21.74 10.06 11.21
C GLU A 41 -22.82 9.35 12.04
N ARG A 42 -23.72 8.60 11.39
CA ARG A 42 -24.71 7.77 12.08
C ARG A 42 -24.08 6.66 12.90
N SER A 43 -22.98 6.07 12.44
CA SER A 43 -22.28 5.00 13.18
C SER A 43 -21.72 5.49 14.52
N LYS A 44 -21.43 6.79 14.67
CA LYS A 44 -20.99 7.38 15.95
C LYS A 44 -22.05 7.27 17.04
N GLN A 45 -23.32 7.19 16.67
CA GLN A 45 -24.45 7.05 17.61
C GLN A 45 -24.66 5.60 18.08
N VAL A 46 -23.97 4.63 17.49
CA VAL A 46 -24.03 3.22 17.91
C VAL A 46 -23.30 3.09 19.25
N PRO A 47 -23.96 2.63 20.34
CA PRO A 47 -23.31 2.55 21.66
C PRO A 47 -22.17 1.55 21.71
N ASP A 48 -22.33 0.42 21.03
CA ASP A 48 -21.34 -0.65 20.97
C ASP A 48 -20.14 -0.23 20.10
N GLU A 49 -18.98 -0.10 20.73
CA GLU A 49 -17.72 0.27 20.08
C GLU A 49 -17.29 -0.74 19.00
N GLN A 50 -17.46 -2.04 19.25
CA GLN A 50 -17.04 -3.06 18.29
C GLN A 50 -17.92 -3.04 17.03
N VAL A 51 -19.23 -2.88 17.20
CA VAL A 51 -20.17 -2.72 16.08
C VAL A 51 -19.89 -1.42 15.34
N ARG A 52 -19.67 -0.32 16.05
CA ARG A 52 -19.29 0.97 15.45
C ARG A 52 -18.04 0.85 14.58
N ARG A 53 -16.97 0.22 15.10
CA ARG A 53 -15.72 0.00 14.34
C ARG A 53 -15.96 -0.84 13.10
N LYS A 54 -16.68 -1.97 13.21
CA LYS A 54 -16.97 -2.84 12.07
C LYS A 54 -17.80 -2.15 10.99
N LEU A 55 -18.74 -1.28 11.37
CA LEU A 55 -19.52 -0.49 10.40
C LEU A 55 -18.65 0.50 9.65
N VAL A 56 -17.78 1.23 10.35
CA VAL A 56 -16.84 2.18 9.72
C VAL A 56 -15.86 1.44 8.80
N GLU A 57 -15.30 0.32 9.26
CA GLU A 57 -14.40 -0.53 8.48
C GLU A 57 -15.06 -1.04 7.19
N LEU A 58 -16.32 -1.48 7.26
CA LEU A 58 -17.07 -1.94 6.08
C LEU A 58 -17.35 -0.79 5.10
N ILE A 59 -17.74 0.39 5.60
CA ILE A 59 -17.99 1.57 4.76
C ILE A 59 -16.70 1.97 4.04
N GLU A 60 -15.58 2.04 4.75
CA GLU A 60 -14.27 2.36 4.17
C GLU A 60 -13.88 1.33 3.11
N THR A 61 -14.02 0.03 3.42
CA THR A 61 -13.73 -1.04 2.48
C THR A 61 -14.52 -0.85 1.18
N ILE A 62 -15.84 -0.67 1.25
CA ILE A 62 -16.65 -0.48 0.03
C ILE A 62 -16.20 0.76 -0.76
N ILE A 63 -15.83 1.84 -0.07
CA ILE A 63 -15.37 3.07 -0.72
C ILE A 63 -14.01 2.88 -1.39
N VAL A 64 -13.03 2.27 -0.74
CA VAL A 64 -11.72 1.98 -1.34
C VAL A 64 -11.87 1.18 -2.63
N TYR A 65 -12.72 0.15 -2.63
CA TYR A 65 -12.97 -0.65 -3.83
C TYR A 65 -13.72 0.11 -4.92
N LYS A 66 -14.63 1.03 -4.56
CA LYS A 66 -15.36 1.86 -5.54
C LYS A 66 -14.47 2.92 -6.18
N PHE A 67 -13.41 3.36 -5.52
CA PHE A 67 -12.50 4.39 -6.00
C PHE A 67 -11.04 3.89 -6.09
N PRO A 68 -10.74 2.92 -6.98
CA PRO A 68 -9.44 2.25 -7.03
C PRO A 68 -8.27 3.17 -7.41
N HIS A 69 -8.57 4.35 -7.96
CA HIS A 69 -7.55 5.34 -8.36
C HIS A 69 -7.33 6.45 -7.34
N LYS A 70 -8.07 6.44 -6.21
CA LYS A 70 -7.88 7.41 -5.14
C LYS A 70 -6.89 6.88 -4.13
N ASN A 71 -5.99 7.74 -3.69
CA ASN A 71 -5.11 7.44 -2.58
C ASN A 71 -5.82 7.63 -1.23
N GLN A 72 -5.17 7.17 -0.16
CA GLN A 72 -5.72 7.21 1.19
C GLN A 72 -6.12 8.62 1.63
N ALA A 73 -5.28 9.62 1.41
CA ALA A 73 -5.54 11.00 1.84
C ALA A 73 -6.77 11.57 1.13
N GLU A 74 -6.95 11.24 -0.15
CA GLU A 74 -8.13 11.63 -0.93
C GLU A 74 -9.40 10.96 -0.40
N ILE A 75 -9.35 9.67 -0.01
CA ILE A 75 -10.49 8.97 0.60
C ILE A 75 -10.84 9.57 1.96
N GLN A 76 -9.85 9.85 2.81
CA GLN A 76 -10.08 10.47 4.13
C GLN A 76 -10.72 11.85 4.01
N ALA A 77 -10.17 12.71 3.14
CA ALA A 77 -10.70 14.04 2.86
C ALA A 77 -12.13 13.96 2.32
N MET A 78 -12.40 13.04 1.40
CA MET A 78 -13.72 12.80 0.83
C MET A 78 -14.74 12.34 1.89
N LEU A 79 -14.33 11.49 2.83
CA LEU A 79 -15.19 10.94 3.87
C LEU A 79 -15.27 11.84 5.12
N GLY A 80 -14.53 12.95 5.18
CA GLY A 80 -14.48 13.82 6.36
C GLY A 80 -13.97 13.08 7.61
N LEU A 81 -13.19 12.02 7.41
CA LEU A 81 -12.67 11.18 8.47
C LEU A 81 -11.33 11.75 8.93
N GLY A 82 -11.14 11.84 10.26
CA GLY A 82 -9.85 12.21 10.86
C GLY A 82 -8.80 11.09 10.72
N ASP A 83 -7.86 11.00 11.66
CA ASP A 83 -6.74 10.03 11.60
C ASP A 83 -7.25 8.57 11.74
N LEU A 84 -7.62 7.93 10.62
CA LEU A 84 -8.16 6.56 10.52
C LEU A 84 -7.09 5.47 10.60
N LYS A 85 -6.07 5.61 11.44
CA LYS A 85 -4.97 4.62 11.52
C LYS A 85 -5.38 3.25 12.09
N GLN A 86 -6.67 2.97 12.25
CA GLN A 86 -7.21 1.86 13.03
C GLN A 86 -8.07 0.88 12.21
N THR A 87 -8.21 1.07 10.90
CA THR A 87 -8.99 0.14 10.07
C THR A 87 -8.11 -0.96 9.50
N LYS A 88 -8.67 -2.16 9.29
CA LYS A 88 -7.89 -3.30 8.81
C LYS A 88 -7.31 -3.07 7.43
N VAL A 89 -8.08 -2.44 6.54
CA VAL A 89 -7.61 -2.07 5.19
C VAL A 89 -6.35 -1.20 5.27
N TYR A 90 -6.29 -0.28 6.24
CA TYR A 90 -5.10 0.52 6.48
C TYR A 90 -3.92 -0.32 6.98
N GLN A 91 -4.15 -1.19 7.97
CA GLN A 91 -3.11 -2.06 8.54
C GLN A 91 -2.54 -3.02 7.49
N GLU A 92 -3.40 -3.66 6.69
CA GLU A 92 -3.01 -4.55 5.61
C GLU A 92 -2.18 -3.81 4.55
N GLY A 93 -2.61 -2.60 4.15
CA GLY A 93 -1.85 -1.78 3.21
C GLY A 93 -0.47 -1.37 3.75
N LEU A 94 -0.38 -1.04 5.04
CA LEU A 94 0.88 -0.72 5.70
C LEU A 94 1.80 -1.95 5.79
N GLU A 95 1.27 -3.09 6.22
CA GLU A 95 2.01 -4.36 6.31
C GLU A 95 2.54 -4.82 4.96
N ASP A 96 1.74 -4.70 3.90
CA ASP A 96 2.17 -5.02 2.54
C ASP A 96 3.26 -4.06 2.06
N GLY A 97 3.14 -2.77 2.38
CA GLY A 97 4.17 -1.76 2.11
C GLY A 97 5.49 -2.08 2.79
N GLU A 98 5.47 -2.38 4.10
CA GLU A 98 6.65 -2.76 4.86
C GLU A 98 7.29 -4.06 4.34
N ARG A 99 6.46 -5.03 3.94
CA ARG A 99 6.92 -6.29 3.36
C ARG A 99 7.64 -6.06 2.04
N LYS A 100 7.05 -5.27 1.13
CA LYS A 100 7.65 -4.91 -0.15
C LYS A 100 8.97 -4.16 0.06
N GLY A 101 8.96 -3.11 0.89
CA GLY A 101 10.16 -2.33 1.20
C GLY A 101 11.29 -3.16 1.80
N ARG A 102 10.97 -4.15 2.65
CA ARG A 102 11.97 -5.08 3.18
C ARG A 102 12.57 -6.00 2.11
N VAL A 103 11.76 -6.45 1.15
CA VAL A 103 12.24 -7.30 0.05
C VAL A 103 13.11 -6.49 -0.91
N GLU A 104 12.64 -5.32 -1.32
CA GLU A 104 13.36 -4.40 -2.21
C GLU A 104 14.68 -3.98 -1.57
N GLY A 105 14.67 -3.48 -0.34
CA GLY A 105 15.89 -3.05 0.34
C GLY A 105 16.90 -4.18 0.59
N LYS A 106 16.44 -5.43 0.81
CA LYS A 106 17.35 -6.59 0.88
C LYS A 106 17.97 -6.92 -0.47
N LEU A 107 17.22 -6.79 -1.56
CA LEU A 107 17.71 -7.07 -2.90
C LEU A 107 18.72 -6.01 -3.34
N GLU A 108 18.36 -4.74 -3.18
CA GLU A 108 19.23 -3.59 -3.46
C GLU A 108 20.53 -3.69 -2.66
N GLY A 109 20.44 -3.85 -1.33
CA GLY A 109 21.64 -3.95 -0.49
C GLY A 109 22.52 -5.16 -0.82
N LYS A 110 21.95 -6.28 -1.30
CA LYS A 110 22.73 -7.43 -1.77
C LYS A 110 23.46 -7.14 -3.09
N LEU A 111 22.82 -6.42 -4.01
CA LEU A 111 23.42 -6.06 -5.29
C LEU A 111 24.52 -5.02 -5.09
N GLU A 112 24.24 -3.97 -4.31
CA GLU A 112 25.20 -2.94 -3.94
C GLU A 112 26.39 -3.55 -3.22
N GLY A 113 26.18 -4.36 -2.17
CA GLY A 113 27.28 -5.00 -1.44
C GLY A 113 28.11 -5.96 -2.30
N LYS A 114 27.51 -6.64 -3.28
CA LYS A 114 28.26 -7.48 -4.23
C LYS A 114 29.14 -6.61 -5.15
N LEU A 115 28.62 -5.48 -5.62
CA LEU A 115 29.37 -4.55 -6.47
C LEU A 115 30.50 -3.86 -5.68
N GLU A 116 30.20 -3.32 -4.50
CA GLU A 116 31.18 -2.70 -3.61
C GLU A 116 32.31 -3.68 -3.26
N GLY A 117 31.98 -4.92 -2.86
CA GLY A 117 32.99 -5.93 -2.57
C GLY A 117 33.88 -6.29 -3.77
N LYS A 118 33.32 -6.30 -5.00
CA LYS A 118 34.12 -6.46 -6.23
C LYS A 118 35.05 -5.26 -6.42
N LEU A 119 34.55 -4.03 -6.30
CA LEU A 119 35.35 -2.81 -6.48
C LEU A 119 36.45 -2.68 -5.41
N GLU A 120 36.18 -3.03 -4.15
CA GLU A 120 37.17 -3.04 -3.07
C GLU A 120 38.30 -4.06 -3.29
N ALA A 121 38.04 -5.14 -4.02
CA ALA A 121 39.06 -6.12 -4.37
C ALA A 121 40.04 -5.61 -5.45
N VAL A 122 39.63 -4.65 -6.28
CA VAL A 122 40.40 -4.16 -7.43
C VAL A 122 41.83 -3.74 -7.05
N PRO A 123 42.08 -2.85 -6.05
CA PRO A 123 43.44 -2.42 -5.74
C PRO A 123 44.34 -3.56 -5.27
N ARG A 124 43.78 -4.57 -4.59
CA ARG A 124 44.53 -5.74 -4.11
C ARG A 124 44.93 -6.65 -5.27
N LEU A 125 44.02 -6.90 -6.20
CA LEU A 125 44.29 -7.73 -7.38
C LEU A 125 45.34 -7.08 -8.30
N LEU A 126 45.28 -5.75 -8.48
CA LEU A 126 46.31 -5.02 -9.24
C LEU A 126 47.68 -5.08 -8.56
N LYS A 127 47.75 -5.00 -7.22
CA LYS A 127 48.99 -5.17 -6.45
C LYS A 127 49.58 -6.58 -6.59
N LEU A 128 48.76 -7.59 -6.87
CA LEU A 128 49.19 -8.96 -7.15
C LEU A 128 49.70 -9.15 -8.61
N GLY A 129 49.68 -8.09 -9.42
CA GLY A 129 50.24 -8.09 -10.77
C GLY A 129 49.26 -8.42 -11.89
N LEU A 130 47.96 -8.51 -11.61
CA LEU A 130 46.94 -8.67 -12.65
C LEU A 130 46.77 -7.36 -13.44
N THR A 131 46.47 -7.46 -14.74
CA THR A 131 46.14 -6.28 -15.56
C THR A 131 44.71 -5.81 -15.32
N LEU A 132 44.38 -4.58 -15.74
CA LEU A 132 43.02 -4.04 -15.64
C LEU A 132 41.99 -4.92 -16.34
N GLU A 133 42.35 -5.47 -17.50
CA GLU A 133 41.50 -6.35 -18.32
C GLU A 133 41.26 -7.69 -17.61
N GLN A 134 42.31 -8.27 -17.02
CA GLN A 134 42.19 -9.53 -16.26
C GLN A 134 41.34 -9.35 -15.00
N VAL A 135 41.46 -8.21 -14.31
CA VAL A 135 40.64 -7.91 -13.13
C VAL A 135 39.18 -7.65 -13.53
N ALA A 136 38.95 -6.92 -14.62
CA ALA A 136 37.62 -6.69 -15.18
C ALA A 136 36.92 -8.00 -15.53
N GLU A 137 37.62 -8.91 -16.21
CA GLU A 137 37.12 -10.25 -16.53
C GLU A 137 36.84 -11.07 -15.27
N ALA A 138 37.80 -11.16 -14.33
CA ALA A 138 37.68 -11.98 -13.13
C ALA A 138 36.56 -11.50 -12.16
N LEU A 139 36.32 -10.19 -12.13
CA LEU A 139 35.27 -9.60 -11.29
C LEU A 139 33.97 -9.34 -12.07
N GLU A 140 33.90 -9.67 -13.35
CA GLU A 140 32.76 -9.35 -14.23
C GLU A 140 32.37 -7.86 -14.12
N LEU A 141 33.36 -6.97 -14.20
CA LEU A 141 33.21 -5.53 -14.16
C LEU A 141 33.63 -4.94 -15.51
N ASP A 142 33.19 -3.72 -15.80
CA ASP A 142 33.73 -2.98 -16.94
C ASP A 142 35.15 -2.48 -16.62
N VAL A 143 36.03 -2.48 -17.63
CA VAL A 143 37.40 -1.95 -17.50
C VAL A 143 37.39 -0.49 -17.01
N ALA A 144 36.35 0.28 -17.36
CA ALA A 144 36.16 1.65 -16.89
C ALA A 144 35.90 1.72 -15.37
N GLU A 145 35.10 0.79 -14.83
CA GLU A 145 34.79 0.70 -13.41
C GLU A 145 36.03 0.27 -12.62
N VAL A 146 36.76 -0.73 -13.12
CA VAL A 146 38.05 -1.17 -12.55
C VAL A 146 39.06 -0.03 -12.55
N ARG A 147 39.20 0.71 -13.67
CA ARG A 147 40.08 1.88 -13.75
C ARG A 147 39.68 2.98 -12.75
N LYS A 148 38.39 3.18 -12.51
CA LYS A 148 37.89 4.16 -11.52
C LYS A 148 38.22 3.71 -10.10
N ALA A 149 37.96 2.45 -9.76
CA ALA A 149 38.26 1.87 -8.44
C ALA A 149 39.77 1.73 -8.15
N ALA A 150 40.61 1.72 -9.19
CA ALA A 150 42.06 1.71 -9.08
C ALA A 150 42.66 3.09 -8.72
N ARG A 151 41.89 4.18 -8.85
CA ARG A 151 42.36 5.53 -8.48
C ARG A 151 42.25 5.70 -6.95
N PRO A 152 43.28 6.27 -6.30
CA PRO A 152 43.23 6.57 -4.86
C PRO A 152 42.16 7.62 -4.52
#